data_AF-A0A7S0CTV5-F1
#
_entry.id   AF-A0A7S0CTV5-F1
#
_cell.length_a   1.000
_cell.length_b   1.000
_cell.length_c   1.000
_cell.angle_alpha   90.00
_cell.angle_beta   90.00
_cell.angle_gamma   90.00
#
_symmetry.space_group_name_H-M   'P 1'
#
loop_
_entity.id
_entity.type
_entity.pdbx_description
1 polymer ?
#
loop_
_entity_poly.entity_id
_entity_poly.type
_entity_poly.pdbx_seq_one_letter_code
_entity_poly.pdbx_strand_id
1 'polypeptide(L)'
;TEYVDSSFNDAFGFYLSDSTGTKENVAFIPGTSQHVTINNLNHGDHSDLFTNNDKWTSSTLSSYTSVKSAFDGLTKSMNTRLYEVTSGETYTAKLAIADAGDTSFDSMVYLKASSFNFAQCGNGILESGEECEGGEC
;
A
#
# COMPACT_ATOMS: atom_id res chain seq x y z
N THR A 1 15.36 -8.09 -6.52
CA THR A 1 14.06 -8.76 -6.78
C THR A 1 14.17 -9.51 -8.09
N GLU A 2 13.94 -10.82 -8.06
CA GLU A 2 14.26 -11.76 -9.14
C GLU A 2 13.41 -11.59 -10.42
N TYR A 3 12.18 -11.07 -10.28
CA TYR A 3 11.18 -11.05 -11.37
C TYR A 3 10.74 -9.65 -11.82
N VAL A 4 11.49 -8.60 -11.46
CA VAL A 4 11.21 -7.24 -11.94
C VAL A 4 11.40 -7.14 -13.45
N ASP A 5 10.54 -6.35 -14.09
CA ASP A 5 10.50 -6.14 -15.54
C ASP A 5 10.24 -7.42 -16.34
N SER A 6 9.64 -8.42 -15.68
CA SER A 6 9.21 -9.67 -16.31
C SER A 6 7.72 -9.66 -16.61
N SER A 7 7.22 -10.76 -17.18
CA SER A 7 5.79 -11.00 -17.33
C SER A 7 5.06 -11.23 -16.01
N PHE A 8 5.80 -11.50 -14.93
CA PHE A 8 5.27 -11.69 -13.58
C PHE A 8 5.12 -10.33 -12.92
N ASN A 9 3.88 -9.81 -12.89
CA ASN A 9 3.61 -8.44 -12.46
C ASN A 9 2.41 -8.36 -11.51
N ASP A 10 2.49 -9.14 -10.43
CA ASP A 10 1.42 -9.21 -9.46
C ASP A 10 1.03 -7.83 -8.95
N ALA A 11 -0.27 -7.67 -8.72
CA ALA A 11 -0.87 -6.40 -8.38
C ALA A 11 -1.50 -6.46 -6.99
N PHE A 12 -1.33 -5.36 -6.25
CA PHE A 12 -2.05 -5.14 -5.00
C PHE A 12 -3.11 -4.05 -5.19
N GLY A 13 -4.31 -4.33 -4.69
CA GLY A 13 -5.41 -3.37 -4.64
C GLY A 13 -6.00 -3.29 -3.24
N PHE A 14 -6.32 -2.08 -2.82
CA PHE A 14 -7.14 -1.84 -1.64
C PHE A 14 -8.34 -1.02 -2.09
N TYR A 15 -9.48 -1.70 -2.20
CA TYR A 15 -10.73 -1.15 -2.68
C TYR A 15 -11.62 -0.71 -1.52
N LEU A 16 -12.14 0.50 -1.61
CA LEU A 16 -13.21 1.01 -0.76
C LEU A 16 -14.49 1.10 -1.60
N SER A 17 -15.58 0.53 -1.08
CA SER A 17 -16.90 0.60 -1.69
C SER A 17 -17.87 1.35 -0.80
N ASP A 18 -18.55 2.35 -1.33
CA ASP A 18 -19.60 3.10 -0.61
C ASP A 18 -20.95 2.37 -0.61
N SER A 19 -21.94 2.96 0.05
CA SER A 19 -23.31 2.42 0.14
C SER A 19 -24.04 2.41 -1.21
N THR A 20 -23.58 3.20 -2.20
CA THR A 20 -24.10 3.21 -3.57
C THR A 20 -23.51 2.10 -4.45
N GLY A 21 -22.46 1.43 -3.96
CA GLY A 21 -21.71 0.40 -4.68
C GLY A 21 -20.59 0.96 -5.56
N THR A 22 -20.30 2.26 -5.49
CA THR A 22 -19.14 2.88 -6.15
C THR A 22 -17.88 2.36 -5.49
N LYS A 23 -16.89 1.96 -6.30
CA LYS A 23 -15.65 1.33 -5.83
C LYS A 23 -14.43 2.13 -6.28
N GLU A 24 -13.50 2.36 -5.36
CA GLU A 24 -12.25 3.05 -5.65
C GLU A 24 -11.06 2.24 -5.12
N ASN A 25 -10.03 2.07 -5.94
CA ASN A 25 -8.75 1.53 -5.50
C ASN A 25 -7.88 2.65 -4.93
N VAL A 26 -7.60 2.62 -3.64
CA VAL A 26 -6.77 3.62 -2.94
C VAL A 26 -5.31 3.20 -2.76
N ALA A 27 -4.93 2.02 -3.28
CA ALA A 27 -3.55 1.56 -3.31
C ALA A 27 -2.78 2.20 -4.49
N PHE A 28 -2.08 3.28 -4.18
CA PHE A 28 -1.18 3.97 -5.11
C PHE A 28 0.24 4.02 -4.52
N ILE A 29 1.23 4.11 -5.39
CA ILE A 29 2.59 4.45 -4.97
C ILE A 29 2.59 5.92 -4.49
N PRO A 30 3.08 6.22 -3.28
CA PRO A 30 3.13 7.58 -2.74
C PRO A 30 3.76 8.58 -3.72
N GLY A 31 3.12 9.73 -3.89
CA GLY A 31 3.59 10.79 -4.80
C GLY A 31 3.30 10.54 -6.29
N THR A 32 2.60 9.46 -6.64
CA THR A 32 2.29 9.12 -8.04
C THR A 32 0.80 8.85 -8.26
N SER A 33 0.41 8.64 -9.53
CA SER A 33 -0.88 8.08 -9.94
C SER A 33 -0.79 6.60 -10.34
N GLN A 34 0.31 5.93 -10.02
CA GLN A 34 0.51 4.52 -10.38
C GLN A 34 -0.08 3.61 -9.28
N HIS A 35 -0.84 2.60 -9.70
CA HIS A 35 -1.27 1.51 -8.82
C HIS A 35 -0.10 0.57 -8.52
N VAL A 36 -0.15 -0.12 -7.39
CA VAL A 36 0.98 -0.94 -6.91
C VAL A 36 1.07 -2.26 -7.68
N THR A 37 2.21 -2.49 -8.33
CA THR A 37 2.59 -3.78 -8.93
C THR A 37 4.07 -4.08 -8.68
N ILE A 38 4.50 -5.32 -8.89
CA ILE A 38 5.91 -5.70 -8.74
C ILE A 38 6.83 -4.89 -9.68
N ASN A 39 6.42 -4.70 -10.94
CA ASN A 39 7.25 -4.03 -11.93
C ASN A 39 7.45 -2.53 -11.66
N ASN A 40 6.57 -1.88 -10.90
CA ASN A 40 6.69 -0.44 -10.64
C ASN A 40 7.10 -0.07 -9.21
N LEU A 41 7.07 -1.02 -8.26
CA LEU A 41 7.51 -0.79 -6.88
C LEU A 41 8.57 -1.82 -6.49
N ASN A 42 9.84 -1.48 -6.73
CA ASN A 42 10.95 -2.42 -6.53
C ASN A 42 12.30 -1.70 -6.28
N HIS A 43 13.41 -2.41 -6.47
CA HIS A 43 14.74 -1.89 -6.18
C HIS A 43 15.30 -0.97 -7.29
N GLY A 44 14.82 -1.10 -8.53
CA GLY A 44 15.17 -0.23 -9.66
C GLY A 44 14.25 0.99 -9.72
N ASP A 45 12.94 0.75 -9.62
CA ASP A 45 11.89 1.79 -9.60
C ASP A 45 11.37 2.02 -8.19
N HIS A 46 11.31 3.28 -7.75
CA HIS A 46 10.96 3.68 -6.38
C HIS A 46 11.86 3.02 -5.31
N SER A 47 13.16 2.98 -5.60
CA SER A 47 14.19 2.43 -4.70
C SER A 47 14.21 3.07 -3.31
N ASP A 48 13.72 4.30 -3.17
CA ASP A 48 13.53 5.01 -1.91
C ASP A 48 12.45 4.40 -1.02
N LEU A 49 11.48 3.68 -1.61
CA LEU A 49 10.44 2.92 -0.93
C LEU A 49 10.82 1.44 -0.76
N PHE A 50 11.91 0.99 -1.37
CA PHE A 50 12.42 -0.38 -1.23
C PHE A 50 13.32 -0.53 0.00
N THR A 51 13.33 -1.75 0.54
CA THR A 51 14.12 -2.16 1.68
C THR A 51 14.71 -3.52 1.38
N ASN A 52 16.04 -3.60 1.27
CA ASN A 52 16.69 -4.87 0.96
C ASN A 52 16.59 -5.84 2.16
N ASN A 53 15.90 -6.96 1.95
CA ASN A 53 15.74 -8.05 2.89
C ASN A 53 16.34 -9.37 2.36
N ASP A 54 17.07 -9.33 1.24
CA ASP A 54 17.77 -10.46 0.66
C ASP A 54 19.21 -10.52 1.19
N LYS A 55 19.50 -11.62 1.91
CA LYS A 55 20.81 -11.84 2.55
C LYS A 55 21.91 -12.19 1.54
N TRP A 56 21.54 -12.64 0.34
CA TRP A 56 22.48 -13.12 -0.68
C TRP A 56 22.96 -12.00 -1.58
N THR A 57 22.15 -10.97 -1.80
CA THR A 57 22.53 -9.78 -2.58
C THR A 57 23.04 -8.62 -1.72
N SER A 58 22.87 -8.69 -0.40
CA SER A 58 23.35 -7.65 0.51
C SER A 58 24.89 -7.67 0.63
N SER A 59 25.56 -6.63 0.10
CA SER A 59 27.02 -6.49 0.14
C SER A 59 27.59 -6.33 1.55
N THR A 60 26.79 -5.90 2.52
CA THR A 60 27.15 -5.82 3.94
C THR A 60 26.00 -6.31 4.81
N LEU A 61 26.28 -6.83 6.02
CA LEU A 61 25.24 -7.26 6.96
C LEU A 61 24.36 -6.08 7.45
N SER A 62 24.82 -4.83 7.28
CA SER A 62 24.13 -3.60 7.69
C SER A 62 23.04 -3.14 6.72
N SER A 63 23.10 -3.50 5.43
CA SER A 63 22.03 -3.22 4.46
C SER A 63 20.90 -4.23 4.50
N TYR A 64 21.04 -5.25 5.34
CA TYR A 64 20.09 -6.34 5.51
C TYR A 64 19.14 -6.06 6.67
N THR A 65 17.83 -6.07 6.42
CA THR A 65 16.86 -5.89 7.51
C THR A 65 16.65 -7.15 8.33
N SER A 66 16.28 -7.00 9.60
CA SER A 66 15.95 -8.11 10.50
C SER A 66 14.68 -8.86 10.10
N VAL A 67 13.89 -8.34 9.14
CA VAL A 67 12.71 -9.02 8.61
C VAL A 67 13.16 -10.21 7.76
N LYS A 68 13.21 -11.38 8.42
CA LYS A 68 13.53 -12.66 7.80
C LYS A 68 12.29 -13.18 7.05
N SER A 69 12.11 -12.80 5.80
CA SER A 69 11.12 -13.44 4.91
C SER A 69 11.80 -14.32 3.88
N ALA A 70 11.07 -15.30 3.34
CA ALA A 70 11.50 -16.08 2.18
C ALA A 70 11.33 -15.31 0.85
N PHE A 71 10.68 -14.14 0.90
CA PHE A 71 10.47 -13.25 -0.23
C PHE A 71 11.67 -12.32 -0.42
N ASP A 72 12.19 -12.21 -1.65
CA ASP A 72 13.36 -11.41 -2.01
C ASP A 72 12.98 -9.98 -2.46
N GLY A 73 12.15 -9.34 -1.64
CA GLY A 73 11.75 -7.95 -1.75
C GLY A 73 10.88 -7.50 -0.57
N LEU A 74 11.17 -6.32 -0.03
CA LEU A 74 10.37 -5.70 1.03
C LEU A 74 10.25 -4.20 0.76
N THR A 75 9.05 -3.65 0.93
CA THR A 75 8.83 -2.20 0.85
C THR A 75 8.82 -1.60 2.24
N LYS A 76 9.11 -0.30 2.32
CA LYS A 76 8.82 0.50 3.51
C LYS A 76 7.32 0.53 3.77
N SER A 77 6.94 0.88 4.99
CA SER A 77 5.54 1.15 5.32
C SER A 77 5.06 2.35 4.49
N MET A 78 3.93 2.20 3.81
CA MET A 78 3.30 3.24 3.01
C MET A 78 1.86 3.45 3.47
N ASN A 79 1.35 4.66 3.26
CA ASN A 79 -0.07 4.96 3.45
C ASN A 79 -0.79 4.82 2.11
N THR A 80 -2.08 4.46 2.16
CA THR A 80 -2.96 4.59 1.00
C THR A 80 -3.23 6.06 0.69
N ARG A 81 -3.83 6.33 -0.47
CA ARG A 81 -4.53 7.60 -0.63
C ARG A 81 -5.66 7.72 0.37
N LEU A 82 -5.93 8.96 0.77
CA LEU A 82 -7.09 9.27 1.60
C LEU A 82 -8.36 9.00 0.81
N TYR A 83 -9.38 8.58 1.53
CA TYR A 83 -10.71 8.35 1.01
C TYR A 83 -11.70 9.04 1.93
N GLU A 84 -12.48 9.95 1.36
CA GLU A 84 -13.47 10.70 2.13
C GLU A 84 -14.63 9.79 2.52
N VAL A 85 -14.98 9.82 3.81
CA VAL A 85 -16.09 9.04 4.35
C VAL A 85 -17.13 9.98 4.95
N THR A 86 -18.40 9.66 4.74
CA THR A 86 -19.52 10.37 5.36
C THR A 86 -19.92 9.67 6.65
N SER A 87 -20.11 10.45 7.72
CA SER A 87 -20.55 9.92 9.01
C SER A 87 -21.90 9.21 8.89
N GLY A 88 -22.02 8.02 9.51
CA GLY A 88 -23.22 7.20 9.47
C GLY A 88 -23.35 6.28 8.26
N GLU A 89 -22.52 6.46 7.22
CA GLU A 89 -22.51 5.58 6.05
C GLU A 89 -21.67 4.31 6.28
N THR A 90 -22.06 3.22 5.62
CA THR A 90 -21.32 1.96 5.67
C THR A 90 -20.44 1.83 4.43
N TYR A 91 -19.16 1.54 4.66
CA TYR A 91 -18.19 1.28 3.60
C TYR A 91 -17.65 -0.15 3.70
N THR A 92 -17.37 -0.76 2.55
CA THR A 92 -16.71 -2.08 2.47
C THR A 92 -15.27 -1.91 2.03
N ALA A 93 -14.34 -2.32 2.89
CA ALA A 93 -12.92 -2.44 2.57
C ALA A 93 -12.61 -3.84 2.01
N LYS A 94 -11.95 -3.91 0.86
CA LYS A 94 -11.46 -5.15 0.26
C LYS A 94 -10.01 -5.01 -0.13
N LEU A 95 -9.17 -5.89 0.43
CA LEU A 95 -7.79 -6.06 -0.01
C LEU A 95 -7.75 -7.22 -1.00
N ALA A 96 -7.03 -7.01 -2.09
CA ALA A 96 -6.86 -8.00 -3.14
C ALA A 96 -5.39 -8.04 -3.56
N ILE A 97 -4.90 -9.26 -3.72
CA ILE A 97 -3.63 -9.56 -4.38
C ILE A 97 -3.95 -10.49 -5.54
N ALA A 98 -3.32 -10.27 -6.68
CA ALA A 98 -3.60 -11.04 -7.88
C ALA A 98 -2.32 -11.28 -8.67
N ASP A 99 -2.14 -12.54 -9.06
CA ASP A 99 -1.05 -12.93 -9.93
C ASP A 99 -1.26 -12.35 -11.33
N ALA A 100 -0.20 -11.89 -11.96
CA ALA A 100 -0.23 -11.51 -13.36
C ALA A 100 0.85 -12.24 -14.13
N GLY A 101 0.45 -13.15 -15.02
CA GLY A 101 1.36 -13.87 -15.91
C GLY A 101 1.82 -15.23 -15.41
N ASP A 102 1.65 -15.54 -14.12
CA ASP A 102 1.86 -16.87 -13.55
C ASP A 102 0.93 -17.17 -12.37
N THR A 103 1.13 -18.34 -11.76
CA THR A 103 0.49 -18.78 -10.51
C THR A 103 1.48 -19.61 -9.66
N SER A 104 2.78 -19.54 -9.97
CA SER A 104 3.83 -20.40 -9.42
C SER A 104 4.71 -19.65 -8.42
N PHE A 105 4.76 -18.33 -8.51
CA PHE A 105 5.43 -17.45 -7.57
C PHE A 105 4.42 -16.83 -6.63
N ASP A 106 4.81 -16.71 -5.36
CA ASP A 106 3.95 -16.17 -4.32
C ASP A 106 4.22 -14.68 -4.13
N SER A 107 3.16 -13.94 -3.81
CA SER A 107 3.22 -12.55 -3.37
C SER A 107 2.68 -12.38 -1.95
N MET A 108 3.12 -11.32 -1.26
CA MET A 108 2.76 -11.08 0.14
C MET A 108 2.47 -9.60 0.43
N VAL A 109 1.45 -9.36 1.26
CA VAL A 109 1.08 -8.02 1.76
C VAL A 109 1.20 -8.01 3.28
N TYR A 110 1.90 -6.99 3.82
CA TYR A 110 1.98 -6.73 5.25
C TYR A 110 1.03 -5.61 5.65
N LEU A 111 0.24 -5.85 6.71
CA LEU A 111 -0.60 -4.82 7.32
C LEU A 111 -0.02 -4.43 8.67
N LYS A 112 0.28 -3.15 8.83
CA LYS A 112 0.74 -2.61 10.12
C LYS A 112 -0.43 -2.60 11.10
N ALA A 113 -0.20 -3.07 12.33
CA ALA A 113 -1.20 -3.00 13.38
C ALA A 113 -1.66 -1.55 13.62
N SER A 114 -2.96 -1.34 13.85
CA SER A 114 -3.56 -0.02 14.07
C SER A 114 -3.30 0.99 12.93
N SER A 115 -3.19 0.51 11.68
CA SER A 115 -3.01 1.36 10.51
C SER A 115 -4.31 1.86 9.89
N PHE A 116 -5.44 1.24 10.21
CA PHE A 116 -6.76 1.73 9.84
C PHE A 116 -7.15 2.84 10.81
N ASN A 117 -6.92 4.08 10.38
CA ASN A 117 -7.25 5.27 11.16
C ASN A 117 -8.18 6.14 10.33
N PHE A 118 -9.21 6.67 10.98
CA PHE A 118 -10.02 7.73 10.39
C PHE A 118 -9.27 9.04 10.66
N ALA A 119 -8.95 9.79 9.61
CA ALA A 119 -8.51 11.16 9.79
C ALA A 119 -9.66 11.91 10.47
N GLN A 120 -9.48 12.21 11.76
CA GLN A 120 -10.48 12.88 12.57
C GLN A 120 -10.20 14.37 12.48
N CYS A 121 -11.04 15.10 11.75
CA CYS A 121 -11.07 16.55 11.86
C CYS A 121 -11.90 16.93 13.10
N GLY A 122 -11.38 17.84 13.92
CA GLY A 122 -12.06 18.32 15.11
C GLY A 122 -12.23 17.27 16.22
N ASN A 123 -13.30 17.41 17.00
CA ASN A 123 -13.62 16.52 18.13
C ASN A 123 -14.32 15.21 17.73
N GLY A 124 -14.41 14.90 16.43
CA GLY A 124 -15.15 13.75 15.90
C GLY A 124 -16.66 13.95 15.73
N ILE A 125 -17.16 15.17 15.93
CA ILE A 125 -18.51 15.60 15.55
C ILE A 125 -18.35 16.60 14.42
N LEU A 126 -18.84 16.28 13.22
CA LEU A 126 -18.87 17.24 12.12
C LEU A 126 -19.96 18.28 12.40
N GLU A 127 -19.59 19.39 13.04
CA GLU A 127 -20.43 20.57 13.14
C GLU A 127 -20.35 21.38 11.84
N SER A 128 -21.44 22.06 11.45
CA SER A 128 -21.47 22.82 10.21
C SER A 128 -20.46 23.98 10.26
N GLY A 129 -19.39 23.89 9.47
CA GLY A 129 -18.37 24.94 9.35
C GLY A 129 -17.00 24.61 9.95
N GLU A 130 -16.78 23.39 10.45
CA GLU A 130 -15.43 22.95 10.85
C GLU A 130 -14.62 22.55 9.60
N GLU A 131 -13.57 23.32 9.30
CA GLU A 131 -12.52 22.91 8.38
C GLU A 131 -11.39 22.27 9.19
N CYS A 132 -10.75 21.23 8.66
CA CYS A 132 -9.57 20.63 9.27
C CYS A 132 -8.47 21.71 9.32
N GLU A 133 -8.12 22.20 10.51
CA GLU A 133 -7.12 23.26 10.63
C GLU A 133 -5.79 22.82 9.96
N GLY A 134 -5.37 23.57 8.94
CA GLY A 134 -4.07 23.36 8.28
C GLY A 134 -4.12 22.65 6.92
N GLY A 135 -5.28 22.19 6.45
CA GLY A 135 -5.42 21.62 5.10
C GLY A 135 -4.72 20.27 4.88
N GLU A 136 -4.34 19.59 5.95
CA GLU A 136 -3.81 18.23 5.90
C GLU A 136 -4.67 17.33 6.80
N CYS A 137 -5.43 16.46 6.15
CA CYS A 137 -6.00 15.25 6.75
C CYS A 137 -5.01 14.10 6.65
#